data_AF-A0A924EHM8-F1
#
_entry.id   AF-A0A924EHM8-F1
#
_cell.length_a   1.000
_cell.length_b   1.000
_cell.length_c   1.000
_cell.angle_alpha   90.00
_cell.angle_beta   90.00
_cell.angle_gamma   90.00
#
_symmetry.space_group_name_H-M   'P 1'
#
loop_
_entity.id
_entity.type
_entity.pdbx_description
1 polymer ?
#
loop_
_entity_poly.entity_id
_entity_poly.type
_entity_poly.pdbx_seq_one_letter_code
_entity_poly.pdbx_strand_id
1 'polypeptide(L)'
;MKRVCEKVVQSHDGKVSICIDTLNKDEILKYILQDERHKKIWTFIAEIILGRYQNREVYDKEEINSKCRHVTAMKFFKGQENDRIYCKEVRGIEGVMIVVAAVLHKRKKSTGLSQREITIIETVGGYDYEIQ
;
A
#
# COMPACT_ATOMS: atom_id res chain seq x y z
N MET A 1 -5.38 -6.17 17.68
CA MET A 1 -3.97 -6.08 18.10
C MET A 1 -3.33 -5.01 17.25
N LYS A 2 -2.69 -4.00 17.85
CA LYS A 2 -2.03 -2.96 17.08
C LYS A 2 -0.74 -3.49 16.47
N ARG A 3 -0.49 -3.14 15.21
CA ARG A 3 0.71 -3.48 14.46
C ARG A 3 1.65 -2.28 14.45
N VAL A 4 2.93 -2.50 14.19
CA VAL A 4 3.91 -1.40 14.11
C VAL A 4 4.29 -1.19 12.65
N CYS A 5 4.40 0.08 12.23
CA CYS A 5 4.94 0.42 10.92
C CYS A 5 6.10 1.41 11.03
N GLU A 6 7.04 1.30 10.08
CA GLU A 6 8.21 2.16 10.01
C GLU A 6 8.10 3.11 8.81
N LYS A 7 8.45 4.38 9.03
CA LYS A 7 8.45 5.39 7.97
C LYS A 7 9.56 5.11 6.95
N VAL A 8 9.19 5.08 5.67
CA VAL A 8 10.13 4.91 4.55
C VAL A 8 10.45 6.23 3.88
N VAL A 9 9.41 7.01 3.57
CA VAL A 9 9.54 8.29 2.87
C VAL A 9 8.41 9.22 3.27
N GLN A 10 8.67 10.53 3.20
CA GLN A 10 7.72 11.59 3.56
C GLN A 10 7.73 12.67 2.48
N SER A 11 6.58 13.32 2.29
CA SER A 11 6.46 14.48 1.39
C SER A 11 7.26 15.65 1.95
N HIS A 12 7.71 16.54 1.08
CA HIS A 12 8.50 17.71 1.49
C HIS A 12 7.77 18.59 2.53
N ASP A 13 6.44 18.70 2.43
CA ASP A 13 5.60 19.46 3.35
C ASP A 13 5.22 18.69 4.63
N GLY A 14 5.69 17.45 4.79
CA GLY A 14 5.44 16.61 5.95
C GLY A 14 4.03 16.00 6.02
N LYS A 15 3.11 16.36 5.11
CA LYS A 15 1.68 16.01 5.21
C LYS A 15 1.33 14.59 4.79
N VAL A 16 2.22 13.92 4.05
CA VAL A 16 2.03 12.53 3.62
C VAL A 16 3.27 11.72 3.95
N SER A 17 3.10 10.55 4.55
CA SER A 17 4.17 9.58 4.77
C SER A 17 3.78 8.22 4.20
N ILE A 18 4.75 7.51 3.65
CA ILE A 18 4.61 6.09 3.31
C ILE A 18 5.41 5.30 4.32
N CYS A 19 4.73 4.37 4.98
CA CYS A 19 5.31 3.45 5.95
C CYS A 19 5.20 2.01 5.44
N ILE A 20 6.00 1.12 6.02
CA ILE A 20 5.91 -0.31 5.78
C ILE A 20 5.60 -1.01 7.10
N ASP A 21 4.66 -1.97 7.06
CA ASP A 21 4.36 -2.84 8.18
C ASP A 21 5.59 -3.68 8.57
N THR A 22 5.99 -3.59 9.83
CA THR A 22 7.18 -4.28 10.36
C THR A 22 7.15 -5.78 10.19
N LEU A 23 5.97 -6.42 10.28
CA LEU A 23 5.83 -7.88 10.15
C LEU A 23 5.98 -8.36 8.71
N ASN A 24 5.72 -7.49 7.73
CA ASN A 24 5.83 -7.79 6.30
C ASN A 24 6.99 -7.03 5.62
N LYS A 25 7.82 -6.34 6.41
CA LYS A 25 8.82 -5.40 5.93
C LYS A 25 9.82 -6.04 5.00
N ASP A 26 10.43 -7.14 5.43
CA ASP A 26 11.49 -7.81 4.66
C ASP A 26 10.98 -8.31 3.31
N GLU A 27 9.75 -8.84 3.26
CA GLU A 27 9.12 -9.29 2.03
C GLU A 27 8.87 -8.13 1.07
N ILE A 28 8.30 -7.04 1.57
CA ILE A 28 7.95 -5.86 0.77
C ILE A 28 9.23 -5.17 0.27
N LEU A 29 10.21 -4.93 1.14
CA LEU A 29 11.49 -4.32 0.77
C LEU A 29 12.23 -5.17 -0.26
N LYS A 30 12.31 -6.49 -0.04
CA LYS A 30 12.91 -7.40 -1.02
C LYS A 30 12.22 -7.29 -2.37
N TYR A 31 10.89 -7.17 -2.41
CA TYR A 31 10.13 -7.04 -3.66
C TYR A 31 10.37 -5.71 -4.38
N ILE A 32 10.23 -4.58 -3.67
CA ILE A 32 10.35 -3.25 -4.31
C ILE A 32 11.80 -2.94 -4.72
N LEU A 33 12.79 -3.57 -4.08
CA LEU A 33 14.21 -3.38 -4.37
C LEU A 33 14.83 -4.48 -5.25
N GLN A 34 14.08 -5.50 -5.65
CA GLN A 34 14.65 -6.70 -6.29
C GLN A 34 15.40 -6.42 -7.60
N ASP A 35 14.92 -5.45 -8.40
CA ASP A 35 15.54 -5.03 -9.65
C ASP A 35 15.17 -3.57 -9.98
N GLU A 36 15.82 -3.01 -11.00
CA GLU A 36 15.60 -1.62 -11.41
C GLU A 36 14.18 -1.34 -11.92
N ARG A 37 13.50 -2.35 -12.46
CA ARG A 37 12.12 -2.20 -12.96
C ARG A 37 11.16 -2.03 -11.79
N HIS A 38 11.31 -2.80 -10.72
CA HIS A 38 10.52 -2.66 -9.49
C HIS A 38 10.80 -1.34 -8.76
N LYS A 39 12.08 -0.96 -8.64
CA LYS A 39 12.47 0.31 -8.01
C LYS A 39 11.84 1.50 -8.72
N LYS A 40 11.86 1.53 -10.06
CA LYS A 40 11.25 2.63 -10.84
C LYS A 40 9.74 2.73 -10.62
N ILE A 41 9.02 1.61 -10.59
CA ILE A 41 7.58 1.63 -10.31
C ILE A 41 7.30 2.07 -8.88
N TRP A 42 8.07 1.56 -7.91
CA TRP A 42 7.95 1.99 -6.51
C TRP A 42 8.13 3.50 -6.39
N THR A 43 9.21 4.06 -6.95
CA THR A 43 9.48 5.50 -6.91
C THR A 43 8.33 6.29 -7.52
N PHE A 44 7.83 5.89 -8.69
CA PHE A 44 6.71 6.55 -9.35
C PHE A 44 5.44 6.52 -8.49
N ILE A 45 5.08 5.36 -7.93
CA ILE A 45 3.90 5.24 -7.05
C ILE A 45 4.07 6.10 -5.79
N ALA A 46 5.28 6.10 -5.20
CA ALA A 46 5.59 6.93 -4.04
C ALA A 46 5.43 8.42 -4.36
N GLU A 47 5.94 8.89 -5.49
CA GLU A 47 5.76 10.28 -5.95
C GLU A 47 4.28 10.65 -6.11
N ILE A 48 3.47 9.77 -6.70
CA ILE A 48 2.02 9.97 -6.84
C ILE A 48 1.35 10.14 -5.47
N ILE A 49 1.66 9.25 -4.52
CA ILE A 49 1.09 9.27 -3.17
C ILE A 49 1.54 10.52 -2.40
N LEU A 50 2.84 10.79 -2.37
CA LEU A 50 3.43 11.92 -1.64
C LEU A 50 2.99 13.27 -2.22
N GLY A 51 2.82 13.35 -3.55
CA GLY A 51 2.29 14.51 -4.25
C GLY A 51 0.76 14.64 -4.19
N ARG A 52 0.07 13.66 -3.60
CA ARG A 52 -1.40 13.59 -3.50
C ARG A 52 -2.11 13.64 -4.86
N TYR A 53 -1.43 13.14 -5.90
CA TYR A 53 -1.98 13.05 -7.23
C TYR A 53 -2.94 11.88 -7.32
N GLN A 54 -3.99 12.02 -8.15
CA GLN A 54 -4.92 10.92 -8.40
C GLN A 54 -4.49 10.15 -9.63
N ASN A 55 -4.06 8.90 -9.44
CA ASN A 55 -3.77 8.00 -10.54
C ASN A 55 -4.23 6.56 -10.22
N ARG A 56 -5.49 6.26 -10.54
CA ARG A 56 -6.15 4.97 -10.25
C ARG A 56 -5.53 3.79 -10.99
N GLU A 57 -4.70 4.03 -12.00
CA GLU A 57 -3.99 2.97 -12.71
C GLU A 57 -2.88 2.37 -11.85
N VAL A 58 -2.26 3.16 -10.97
CA VAL A 58 -1.10 2.75 -10.16
C VAL A 58 -1.34 2.79 -8.65
N TYR A 59 -2.30 3.60 -8.17
CA TYR A 59 -2.70 3.65 -6.76
C TYR A 59 -4.19 3.97 -6.65
N ASP A 60 -4.95 3.10 -6.00
CA ASP A 60 -6.41 3.21 -5.96
C ASP A 60 -7.01 2.63 -4.69
N LYS A 61 -8.27 2.98 -4.43
CA LYS A 61 -9.05 2.47 -3.30
C LYS A 61 -9.57 1.06 -3.57
N GLU A 62 -9.58 0.25 -2.52
CA GLU A 62 -10.13 -1.11 -2.49
C GLU A 62 -11.34 -1.15 -1.51
N GLU A 63 -12.24 -0.18 -1.61
CA GLU A 63 -13.44 -0.06 -0.75
C GLU A 63 -14.55 -1.02 -1.21
N ILE A 64 -14.35 -2.32 -1.04
CA ILE A 64 -15.27 -3.37 -1.48
C ILE A 64 -16.53 -3.41 -0.60
N ASN A 65 -16.34 -3.27 0.70
CA ASN A 65 -17.40 -3.29 1.71
C ASN A 65 -16.97 -2.45 2.94
N SER A 66 -17.82 -2.41 3.96
CA SER A 66 -17.59 -1.60 5.17
C SER A 66 -16.32 -1.99 5.95
N LYS A 67 -15.83 -3.22 5.82
CA LYS A 67 -14.59 -3.69 6.47
C LYS A 67 -13.33 -3.19 5.76
N CYS A 68 -13.43 -2.85 4.46
CA CYS A 68 -12.30 -2.43 3.63
C CYS A 68 -12.11 -0.91 3.62
N ARG A 69 -12.69 -0.18 4.59
CA ARG A 69 -12.58 1.27 4.67
C ARG A 69 -11.10 1.67 4.80
N HIS A 70 -10.67 2.63 4.00
CA HIS A 70 -9.29 3.13 3.96
C HIS A 70 -8.25 2.11 3.49
N VAL A 71 -8.66 1.04 2.79
CA VAL A 71 -7.73 0.15 2.12
C VAL A 71 -7.47 0.66 0.70
N THR A 72 -6.21 0.68 0.31
CA THR A 72 -5.75 1.04 -1.03
C THR A 72 -4.80 -0.01 -1.56
N ALA A 73 -4.48 0.05 -2.85
CA ALA A 73 -3.51 -0.84 -3.46
C ALA A 73 -2.54 -0.07 -4.35
N MET A 74 -1.25 -0.30 -4.13
CA MET A 74 -0.20 0.02 -5.10
C MET A 74 -0.20 -1.08 -6.17
N LYS A 75 -0.42 -0.68 -7.43
CA LYS A 75 -0.63 -1.57 -8.57
C LYS A 75 0.65 -1.68 -9.39
N PHE A 76 1.41 -2.76 -9.17
CA PHE A 76 2.61 -3.06 -9.92
C PHE A 76 2.26 -3.83 -11.19
N PHE A 77 2.87 -3.44 -12.32
CA PHE A 77 2.76 -4.12 -13.62
C PHE A 77 1.33 -4.52 -14.01
N LYS A 78 0.36 -3.59 -13.88
CA LYS A 78 -1.03 -3.83 -14.25
C LYS A 78 -1.11 -4.31 -15.71
N GLY A 79 -1.78 -5.44 -15.95
CA GLY A 79 -1.88 -6.07 -17.27
C GLY A 79 -0.75 -7.06 -17.61
N GLN A 80 0.28 -7.17 -16.77
CA GLN A 80 1.36 -8.17 -16.88
C GLN A 80 1.38 -9.07 -15.63
N GLU A 81 2.38 -8.93 -14.77
CA GLU A 81 2.47 -9.68 -13.50
C GLU A 81 1.30 -9.32 -12.56
N ASN A 82 0.79 -8.08 -12.65
CA ASN A 82 -0.40 -7.63 -11.93
C ASN A 82 -0.27 -7.79 -10.40
N ASP A 83 0.91 -7.52 -9.86
CA ASP A 83 1.18 -7.58 -8.44
C ASP A 83 0.51 -6.40 -7.70
N ARG A 84 0.22 -6.60 -6.42
CA ARG A 84 -0.41 -5.60 -5.55
C ARG A 84 0.34 -5.52 -4.22
N ILE A 85 0.55 -4.30 -3.74
CA ILE A 85 0.84 -4.07 -2.32
C ILE A 85 -0.40 -3.41 -1.74
N TYR A 86 -1.13 -4.17 -0.92
CA TYR A 86 -2.30 -3.65 -0.22
C TYR A 86 -1.85 -2.81 0.95
N CYS A 87 -2.44 -1.63 1.04
CA CYS A 87 -2.06 -0.59 1.97
C CYS A 87 -3.25 -0.19 2.84
N LYS A 88 -2.94 0.32 4.03
CA LYS A 88 -3.92 0.94 4.93
C LYS A 88 -3.61 2.43 5.04
N GLU A 89 -4.58 3.27 4.70
CA GLU A 89 -4.50 4.70 4.99
C GLU A 89 -4.94 4.94 6.43
N VAL A 90 -4.07 5.58 7.21
CA VAL A 90 -4.36 6.04 8.57
C VAL A 90 -4.09 7.53 8.68
N ARG A 91 -4.80 8.21 9.59
CA ARG A 91 -4.53 9.60 9.91
C ARG A 91 -3.64 9.66 11.13
N GLY A 92 -2.45 10.24 10.97
CA GLY A 92 -1.56 10.57 12.06
C GLY A 92 -2.02 11.80 12.84
N ILE A 93 -1.17 12.19 13.78
CA ILE A 93 -1.32 13.44 14.55
C ILE A 93 -1.35 14.62 13.57
N GLU A 94 -2.13 15.66 13.88
CA GLU A 94 -2.28 16.88 13.06
C GLU A 94 -2.81 16.66 11.63
N GLY A 95 -3.38 15.49 11.33
CA GLY A 95 -4.01 15.21 10.04
C GLY A 95 -3.05 14.77 8.94
N VAL A 96 -1.81 14.40 9.29
CA VAL A 96 -0.86 13.76 8.37
C VAL A 96 -1.48 12.47 7.82
N MET A 97 -1.45 12.30 6.51
CA MET A 97 -1.88 11.07 5.85
C MET A 97 -0.74 10.06 5.85
N ILE A 98 -1.00 8.87 6.37
CA ILE A 98 0.01 7.81 6.46
C ILE A 98 -0.50 6.62 5.67
N VAL A 99 0.24 6.23 4.64
CA VAL A 99 -0.06 5.06 3.82
C VAL A 99 0.86 3.93 4.26
N VAL A 100 0.30 2.91 4.90
CA VAL A 100 1.06 1.76 5.38
C VAL A 100 0.97 0.62 4.38
N ALA A 101 2.08 0.32 3.70
CA ALA A 101 2.22 -0.87 2.87
C ALA A 101 2.23 -2.12 3.76
N ALA A 102 1.21 -2.97 3.64
CA ALA A 102 0.91 -4.02 4.61
C ALA A 102 1.09 -5.44 4.08
N VAL A 103 0.57 -5.74 2.89
CA VAL A 103 0.58 -7.11 2.35
C VAL A 103 0.96 -7.10 0.87
N LEU A 104 1.98 -7.88 0.50
CA LEU A 104 2.33 -8.16 -0.88
C LEU A 104 1.47 -9.31 -1.41
N HIS A 105 0.80 -9.07 -2.54
CA HIS A 105 0.04 -10.07 -3.27
C HIS A 105 0.56 -10.18 -4.70
N LYS A 106 1.27 -11.27 -4.98
CA LYS A 106 1.86 -11.51 -6.30
C LYS A 106 0.88 -12.22 -7.24
N ARG A 107 0.95 -11.87 -8.52
CA ARG A 107 0.28 -12.55 -9.64
C ARG A 107 -1.23 -12.63 -9.46
N LYS A 108 -1.89 -11.48 -9.29
CA LYS A 108 -3.35 -11.41 -9.29
C LYS A 108 -3.87 -11.89 -10.64
N LYS A 109 -4.46 -13.10 -10.66
CA LYS A 109 -4.83 -13.82 -11.89
C LYS A 109 -6.08 -13.28 -12.57
N SER A 110 -7.05 -12.79 -11.81
CA SER A 110 -8.33 -12.30 -12.32
C SER A 110 -8.31 -10.80 -12.56
N THR A 111 -9.14 -10.34 -13.50
CA THR A 111 -9.44 -8.91 -13.68
C THR A 111 -10.23 -8.36 -12.49
N GLY A 112 -11.26 -9.09 -12.05
CA GLY A 112 -12.03 -8.82 -10.83
C GLY A 112 -11.38 -9.35 -9.53
N LEU A 113 -12.00 -9.07 -8.39
CA LEU A 113 -11.55 -9.57 -7.08
C LEU A 113 -12.13 -10.97 -6.84
N SER A 114 -11.27 -11.96 -6.62
CA SER A 114 -11.67 -13.27 -6.11
C SER A 114 -11.81 -13.24 -4.60
N GLN A 115 -12.37 -14.31 -4.03
CA GLN A 115 -12.47 -14.47 -2.58
C GLN A 115 -11.11 -14.32 -1.87
N ARG A 116 -10.02 -14.75 -2.53
CA ARG A 116 -8.67 -14.60 -1.98
C ARG A 116 -8.27 -13.13 -1.82
N GLU A 117 -8.46 -12.31 -2.85
CA GLU A 117 -8.14 -10.88 -2.76
C GLU A 117 -9.06 -10.19 -1.76
N ILE A 118 -10.36 -10.52 -1.75
CA ILE A 118 -11.31 -9.98 -0.77
C ILE A 118 -10.84 -10.26 0.66
N THR A 119 -10.47 -11.51 0.96
CA THR A 119 -9.98 -11.88 2.30
C THR A 119 -8.71 -11.11 2.68
N ILE A 120 -7.76 -10.92 1.75
CA ILE A 120 -6.55 -10.13 2.02
C ILE A 120 -6.92 -8.67 2.33
N ILE A 121 -7.80 -8.07 1.52
CA ILE A 121 -8.21 -6.67 1.64
C ILE A 121 -8.99 -6.46 2.94
N GLU A 122 -9.90 -7.36 3.30
CA GLU A 122 -10.62 -7.32 4.60
C GLU A 122 -9.65 -7.45 5.77
N THR A 123 -8.64 -8.31 5.66
CA THR A 123 -7.61 -8.49 6.69
C THR A 123 -6.82 -7.19 6.89
N VAL A 124 -6.35 -6.57 5.80
CA VAL A 124 -5.68 -5.26 5.85
C VAL A 124 -6.60 -4.17 6.38
N GLY A 125 -7.90 -4.23 6.03
CA GLY A 125 -8.93 -3.33 6.52
C GLY A 125 -9.08 -3.34 8.04
N GLY A 126 -8.88 -4.49 8.69
CA GLY A 126 -8.89 -4.65 10.14
C GLY A 126 -7.57 -4.33 10.84
N TYR A 127 -6.53 -3.89 10.13
CA TYR A 127 -5.27 -3.49 10.76
C TYR A 127 -5.34 -2.08 11.34
N ASP A 128 -4.87 -1.97 12.58
CA ASP A 128 -4.59 -0.73 13.28
C ASP A 128 -3.07 -0.61 13.49
N TYR A 129 -2.53 0.59 13.33
CA TYR A 129 -1.09 0.82 13.37
C TYR A 129 -0.66 1.81 14.45
N GLU A 130 0.50 1.53 15.04
CA GLU A 130 1.35 2.47 15.76
C GLU A 130 2.56 2.78 14.88
N ILE A 131 2.90 4.05 14.77
CA ILE A 131 4.00 4.53 13.93
C ILE A 131 5.24 4.60 14.81
N GLN A 132 6.33 3.99 14.36
CA GLN A 132 7.64 4.03 15.01
C GLN A 132 8.58 5.04 14.35
#